data_AF-A0A2V5WLP5-F1
#
_entry.id   AF-A0A2V5WLP5-F1
#
_cell.length_a   1.000
_cell.length_b   1.000
_cell.length_c   1.000
_cell.angle_alpha   90.00
_cell.angle_beta   90.00
_cell.angle_gamma   90.00
#
_symmetry.space_group_name_H-M   'P 1'
#
loop_
_entity.id
_entity.type
_entity.pdbx_description
1 polymer ?
#
loop_
_entity_poly.entity_id
_entity_poly.type
_entity_poly.pdbx_seq_one_letter_code
_entity_poly.pdbx_strand_id
1 'polypeptide(L)'
;MSTIAATEFLPLVATASAARNFIVVSLHDVAPSSRQIANTIISELVHRGVRVCSLLVVPDYHHEGLFTKDGEFVSWLRGLEADGHEIVIHGYFHERPPRTRETLRDKFLTRFYAQNEGEFYDLSYEEARRRIVAARDEFRAQGLKPRGFVAPAWLLNEDAERAAGDAQMQYTTRLRTVCDLRSGNVFPARALVYSVRNSWRRCVSRTCNATLFRFLKGTSLLRISIHPPDYSHPAIWKQITRLIEESIESYTATTYQEWITEQRFRRGI
;
A
#
# COMPACT_ATOMS: atom_id res chain seq x y z
N MET A 1 -13.44 65.85 19.30
CA MET A 1 -13.12 65.25 17.99
C MET A 1 -12.01 64.25 18.25
N SER A 2 -12.33 62.97 18.48
CA SER A 2 -12.50 61.94 17.41
C SER A 2 -11.13 61.62 16.78
N THR A 3 -10.56 60.40 16.72
CA THR A 3 -11.07 59.03 16.94
C THR A 3 -9.86 58.07 16.86
N ILE A 4 -9.73 57.18 17.86
CA ILE A 4 -9.38 55.74 17.82
C ILE A 4 -8.04 55.24 17.21
N ALA A 5 -7.41 54.40 18.05
CA ALA A 5 -6.30 53.48 17.80
C ALA A 5 -6.55 52.49 16.65
N ALA A 6 -5.56 52.30 15.79
CA ALA A 6 -5.48 51.15 14.90
C ALA A 6 -4.69 50.03 15.58
N THR A 7 -5.41 49.21 16.34
CA THR A 7 -4.88 47.92 16.83
C THR A 7 -4.96 46.93 15.67
N GLU A 8 -3.80 46.39 15.28
CA GLU A 8 -3.68 45.32 14.29
C GLU A 8 -4.50 44.10 14.72
N PHE A 9 -5.45 43.69 13.89
CA PHE A 9 -6.11 42.39 13.99
C PHE A 9 -5.32 41.37 13.17
N LEU A 10 -4.45 40.61 13.84
CA LEU A 10 -4.01 39.31 13.33
C LEU A 10 -5.14 38.31 13.56
N PRO A 11 -5.63 37.59 12.54
CA PRO A 11 -6.52 36.47 12.78
C PRO A 11 -5.70 35.30 13.35
N LEU A 12 -5.78 35.16 14.67
CA LEU A 12 -5.46 33.94 15.38
C LEU A 12 -6.46 32.86 14.96
N VAL A 13 -6.15 32.10 13.92
CA VAL A 13 -6.81 30.83 13.64
C VAL A 13 -5.75 29.74 13.55
N ALA A 14 -5.09 29.49 14.69
CA ALA A 14 -4.64 28.15 15.00
C ALA A 14 -5.88 27.35 15.40
N THR A 15 -6.69 26.94 14.42
CA THR A 15 -7.60 25.81 14.67
C THR A 15 -6.71 24.65 15.05
N ALA A 16 -6.76 24.24 16.32
CA ALA A 16 -6.29 22.94 16.75
C ALA A 16 -6.84 21.93 15.75
N SER A 17 -5.97 21.39 14.89
CA SER A 17 -6.37 20.38 13.91
C SER A 17 -6.98 19.25 14.72
N ALA A 18 -8.30 19.09 14.67
CA ALA A 18 -8.92 17.85 15.11
C ALA A 18 -8.11 16.72 14.47
N ALA A 19 -7.71 15.73 15.26
CA ALA A 19 -6.89 14.64 14.76
C ALA A 19 -7.63 13.97 13.60
N ARG A 20 -7.26 14.29 12.37
CA ARG A 20 -7.85 13.69 11.18
C ARG A 20 -7.43 12.23 11.14
N ASN A 21 -8.41 11.34 11.14
CA ASN A 21 -8.22 9.93 10.89
C ASN A 21 -8.20 9.70 9.38
N PHE A 22 -7.29 8.85 8.92
CA PHE A 22 -7.07 8.59 7.50
C PHE A 22 -7.31 7.13 7.15
N ILE A 23 -7.83 6.89 5.95
CA ILE A 23 -7.95 5.54 5.40
C ILE A 23 -7.10 5.44 4.15
N VAL A 24 -6.25 4.41 4.09
CA VAL A 24 -5.54 4.01 2.87
C VAL A 24 -6.14 2.71 2.38
N VAL A 25 -6.61 2.74 1.14
CA VAL A 25 -7.02 1.54 0.40
C VAL A 25 -5.92 1.23 -0.62
N SER A 26 -5.30 0.04 -0.48
CA SER A 26 -4.25 -0.40 -1.38
C SER A 26 -4.70 -1.58 -2.23
N LEU A 27 -4.45 -1.50 -3.54
CA LEU A 27 -4.70 -2.59 -4.48
C LEU A 27 -3.36 -3.26 -4.82
N HIS A 28 -3.23 -4.51 -4.45
CA HIS A 28 -2.02 -5.34 -4.62
C HIS A 28 -2.02 -6.07 -5.96
N ASP A 29 -0.86 -6.63 -6.31
CA ASP A 29 -0.64 -7.49 -7.47
C ASP A 29 -1.14 -6.88 -8.79
N VAL A 30 -0.92 -5.57 -8.95
CA VAL A 30 -1.30 -4.83 -10.17
C VAL A 30 -0.25 -5.12 -11.24
N ALA A 31 -0.69 -5.74 -12.33
CA ALA A 31 0.13 -6.14 -13.46
C ALA A 31 -0.73 -6.13 -14.74
N PRO A 32 -0.14 -6.23 -15.95
CA PRO A 32 -0.91 -6.31 -17.19
C PRO A 32 -2.02 -7.38 -17.14
N SER A 33 -1.72 -8.57 -16.61
CA SER A 33 -2.69 -9.68 -16.50
C SER A 33 -3.83 -9.42 -15.52
N SER A 34 -3.66 -8.53 -14.54
CA SER A 34 -4.69 -8.13 -13.57
C SER A 34 -5.35 -6.77 -13.88
N ARG A 35 -4.97 -6.10 -14.97
CA ARG A 35 -5.46 -4.74 -15.32
C ARG A 35 -6.98 -4.63 -15.34
N GLN A 36 -7.67 -5.56 -16.01
CA GLN A 36 -9.12 -5.48 -16.19
C GLN A 36 -9.86 -5.54 -14.85
N ILE A 37 -9.49 -6.49 -14.00
CA ILE A 37 -10.09 -6.66 -12.68
C ILE A 37 -9.70 -5.51 -11.74
N ALA A 38 -8.46 -5.02 -11.82
CA ALA A 38 -8.02 -3.85 -11.07
C ALA A 38 -8.84 -2.61 -11.42
N ASN A 39 -9.09 -2.37 -12.72
CA ASN A 39 -9.92 -1.25 -13.18
C ASN A 39 -11.37 -1.34 -12.66
N THR A 40 -11.95 -2.54 -12.64
CA THR A 40 -13.27 -2.79 -12.05
C THR A 40 -13.28 -2.48 -10.54
N ILE A 41 -12.28 -2.96 -9.80
CA ILE A 41 -12.15 -2.68 -8.37
C ILE A 41 -12.06 -1.17 -8.11
N ILE A 42 -11.19 -0.45 -8.82
CA ILE A 42 -11.03 1.00 -8.67
C ILE A 42 -12.34 1.72 -8.97
N SER A 43 -13.03 1.34 -10.04
CA SER A 43 -14.34 1.92 -10.38
C SER A 43 -15.34 1.72 -9.24
N GLU A 44 -15.46 0.51 -8.69
CA GLU A 44 -16.34 0.24 -7.55
C GLU A 44 -15.95 1.04 -6.28
N LEU A 45 -14.66 1.23 -6.04
CA LEU A 45 -14.16 2.03 -4.91
C LEU A 45 -14.54 3.52 -5.06
N VAL A 46 -14.42 4.08 -6.28
CA VAL A 46 -14.83 5.46 -6.59
C VAL A 46 -16.32 5.67 -6.32
N HIS A 47 -17.18 4.74 -6.75
CA HIS A 47 -18.63 4.80 -6.47
C HIS A 47 -18.95 4.79 -4.96
N ARG A 48 -18.01 4.35 -4.13
CA ARG A 48 -18.11 4.31 -2.66
C ARG A 48 -17.29 5.41 -1.99
N GLY A 49 -16.96 6.47 -2.71
CA GLY A 49 -16.29 7.65 -2.13
C GLY A 49 -14.79 7.49 -1.88
N VAL A 50 -14.17 6.38 -2.26
CA VAL A 50 -12.70 6.23 -2.23
C VAL A 50 -12.14 6.79 -3.53
N ARG A 51 -11.73 8.06 -3.50
CA ARG A 51 -11.26 8.79 -4.70
C ARG A 51 -9.82 8.49 -5.09
N VAL A 52 -8.99 8.06 -4.14
CA VAL A 52 -7.57 7.75 -4.36
C VAL A 52 -7.22 6.41 -3.73
N CYS A 53 -6.26 5.71 -4.33
CA CYS A 53 -5.78 4.41 -3.87
C CYS A 53 -4.27 4.33 -4.07
N SER A 54 -3.61 3.45 -3.31
CA SER A 54 -2.22 3.05 -3.57
C SER A 54 -2.20 1.76 -4.37
N LEU A 55 -1.78 1.82 -5.63
CA LEU A 55 -1.63 0.68 -6.53
C LEU A 55 -0.22 0.10 -6.41
N LEU A 56 -0.16 -1.15 -5.97
CA LEU A 56 1.08 -1.89 -5.78
C LEU A 56 1.34 -2.72 -7.03
N VAL A 57 2.20 -2.16 -7.88
CA VAL A 57 2.47 -2.65 -9.23
C VAL A 57 3.71 -3.53 -9.23
N VAL A 58 3.61 -4.69 -9.88
CA VAL A 58 4.72 -5.63 -10.05
C VAL A 58 5.31 -5.48 -11.46
N PRO A 59 6.62 -5.18 -11.60
CA PRO A 59 7.23 -4.94 -12.91
C PRO A 59 7.10 -6.11 -13.90
N ASP A 60 7.46 -7.32 -13.48
CA ASP A 60 7.45 -8.54 -14.30
C ASP A 60 6.75 -9.67 -13.54
N TYR A 61 5.44 -9.49 -13.32
CA TYR A 61 4.63 -10.38 -12.50
C TYR A 61 4.73 -11.83 -12.98
N HIS A 62 5.23 -12.71 -12.11
CA HIS A 62 5.44 -14.14 -12.38
C HIS A 62 6.20 -14.44 -13.68
N HIS A 63 7.11 -13.55 -14.09
CA HIS A 63 7.87 -13.68 -15.34
C HIS A 63 7.00 -13.74 -16.62
N GLU A 64 5.76 -13.23 -16.57
CA GLU A 64 4.84 -13.19 -17.71
C GLU A 64 5.17 -12.06 -18.71
N GLY A 65 6.10 -11.17 -18.36
CA GLY A 65 6.58 -10.09 -19.20
C GLY A 65 6.55 -8.74 -18.49
N LEU A 66 7.62 -7.95 -18.72
CA LEU A 66 7.73 -6.58 -18.22
C LEU A 66 6.53 -5.73 -18.64
N PHE A 67 5.91 -5.06 -17.67
CA PHE A 67 4.78 -4.16 -17.88
C PHE A 67 5.06 -3.03 -18.88
N THR A 68 6.33 -2.65 -19.03
CA THR A 68 6.79 -1.60 -19.95
C THR A 68 6.56 -1.97 -21.42
N LYS A 69 6.36 -3.25 -21.74
CA LYS A 69 6.03 -3.73 -23.09
C LYS A 69 4.55 -3.55 -23.43
N ASP A 70 3.69 -3.33 -22.43
CA ASP A 70 2.26 -3.08 -22.60
C ASP A 70 2.00 -1.56 -22.53
N GLY A 71 1.97 -0.93 -23.70
CA GLY A 71 1.77 0.52 -23.81
C GLY A 71 0.41 1.00 -23.29
N GLU A 72 -0.63 0.17 -23.36
CA GLU A 72 -1.94 0.53 -22.81
C GLU A 72 -1.93 0.47 -21.28
N PHE A 73 -1.28 -0.53 -20.70
CA PHE A 73 -1.12 -0.64 -19.24
C PHE A 73 -0.30 0.53 -18.68
N VAL A 74 0.81 0.90 -19.34
CA VAL A 74 1.60 2.09 -18.95
C VAL A 74 0.75 3.36 -19.02
N SER A 75 -0.02 3.54 -20.10
CA SER A 75 -0.89 4.70 -20.27
C SER A 75 -1.98 4.75 -19.19
N TRP A 76 -2.54 3.60 -18.83
CA TRP A 76 -3.52 3.46 -17.75
C TRP A 76 -2.93 3.84 -16.39
N LEU A 77 -1.72 3.36 -16.06
CA LEU A 77 -1.04 3.75 -14.81
C LEU A 77 -0.77 5.25 -14.75
N ARG A 78 -0.34 5.87 -15.86
CA ARG A 78 -0.13 7.32 -15.93
C ARG A 78 -1.43 8.11 -15.73
N GLY A 79 -2.53 7.64 -16.31
CA GLY A 79 -3.85 8.23 -16.10
C GLY A 79 -4.26 8.20 -14.63
N LEU A 80 -4.11 7.04 -13.99
CA LEU A 80 -4.38 6.89 -12.56
C LEU A 80 -3.48 7.79 -11.69
N GLU A 81 -2.18 7.88 -11.98
CA GLU A 81 -1.26 8.77 -11.26
C GLU A 81 -1.66 10.24 -11.43
N ALA A 82 -2.11 10.64 -12.63
CA ALA A 82 -2.60 12.00 -12.90
C ALA A 82 -3.90 12.32 -12.15
N ASP A 83 -4.77 11.32 -11.94
CA ASP A 83 -6.01 11.42 -11.16
C ASP A 83 -5.76 11.40 -9.63
N GLY A 84 -4.50 11.31 -9.20
CA GLY A 84 -4.09 11.38 -7.79
C GLY A 84 -3.96 10.02 -7.10
N HIS A 85 -4.12 8.91 -7.83
CA HIS A 85 -3.74 7.61 -7.29
C HIS A 85 -2.22 7.52 -7.13
N GLU A 86 -1.78 6.70 -6.18
CA GLU A 86 -0.36 6.48 -5.93
C GLU A 86 0.10 5.19 -6.60
N ILE A 87 1.19 5.25 -7.37
CA ILE A 87 1.87 4.07 -7.90
C ILE A 87 3.02 3.67 -6.97
N VAL A 88 3.01 2.41 -6.53
CA VAL A 88 3.94 1.84 -5.55
C VAL A 88 4.61 0.61 -6.14
N ILE A 89 5.92 0.47 -5.95
CA ILE A 89 6.62 -0.74 -6.41
C ILE A 89 6.29 -1.90 -5.47
N HIS A 90 5.88 -3.03 -6.02
CA HIS A 90 5.52 -4.24 -5.27
C HIS A 90 6.44 -5.43 -5.56
N GLY A 91 7.73 -5.29 -5.23
CA GLY A 91 8.75 -6.28 -5.57
C GLY A 91 9.21 -6.14 -7.02
N TYR A 92 9.63 -7.26 -7.63
CA TYR A 92 9.99 -7.29 -9.05
C TYR A 92 9.25 -8.39 -9.81
N PHE A 93 9.29 -9.62 -9.29
CA PHE A 93 8.63 -10.78 -9.91
C PHE A 93 7.43 -11.30 -9.12
N HIS A 94 7.29 -10.91 -7.85
CA HIS A 94 6.29 -11.48 -6.93
C HIS A 94 6.49 -12.99 -6.68
N GLU A 95 7.71 -13.49 -6.89
CA GLU A 95 8.08 -14.89 -6.72
C GLU A 95 9.37 -15.03 -5.89
N ARG A 96 9.37 -16.01 -4.97
CA ARG A 96 10.56 -16.52 -4.28
C ARG A 96 10.97 -17.86 -4.90
N PRO A 97 12.12 -17.93 -5.60
CA PRO A 97 12.61 -19.21 -6.09
C PRO A 97 12.95 -20.15 -4.91
N PRO A 98 12.61 -21.45 -4.98
CA PRO A 98 12.87 -22.40 -3.90
C PRO A 98 14.38 -22.60 -3.66
N ARG A 99 14.82 -22.64 -2.39
CA ARG A 99 16.21 -22.96 -2.02
C ARG A 99 16.36 -24.40 -1.53
N THR A 100 17.56 -24.96 -1.68
CA THR A 100 17.95 -26.34 -1.29
C THR A 100 18.07 -26.57 0.22
N ARG A 101 18.07 -25.52 1.07
CA ARG A 101 18.18 -25.63 2.54
C ARG A 101 17.24 -24.65 3.25
N GLU A 102 15.95 -24.97 3.31
CA GLU A 102 14.96 -24.19 4.08
C GLU A 102 14.68 -24.81 5.45
N THR A 103 14.61 -23.99 6.50
CA THR A 103 14.15 -24.46 7.80
C THR A 103 12.63 -24.72 7.80
N LEU A 104 12.12 -25.48 8.76
CA LEU A 104 10.67 -25.74 8.87
C LEU A 104 9.86 -24.45 9.10
N ARG A 105 10.43 -23.47 9.81
CA ARG A 105 9.83 -22.14 10.03
C ARG A 105 9.75 -21.36 8.72
N ASP A 106 10.81 -21.40 7.90
CA ASP A 106 10.81 -20.75 6.59
C ASP A 106 9.77 -21.39 5.69
N LYS A 107 9.70 -22.72 5.63
CA LYS A 107 8.65 -23.42 4.87
C LYS A 107 7.24 -23.03 5.33
N PHE A 108 7.01 -22.83 6.62
CA PHE A 108 5.70 -22.40 7.12
C PHE A 108 5.37 -20.95 6.74
N LEU A 109 6.28 -20.00 6.99
CA LEU A 109 6.09 -18.59 6.67
C LEU A 109 6.04 -18.35 5.15
N THR A 110 6.94 -18.95 4.40
CA THR A 110 7.03 -18.74 2.97
C THR A 110 6.03 -19.60 2.23
N ARG A 111 5.82 -20.89 2.50
CA ARG A 111 4.89 -21.73 1.69
C ARG A 111 3.46 -21.74 2.20
N PHE A 112 3.23 -21.70 3.51
CA PHE A 112 1.87 -21.77 4.06
C PHE A 112 1.23 -20.38 4.18
N TYR A 113 2.01 -19.41 4.66
CA TYR A 113 1.54 -18.04 4.91
C TYR A 113 1.65 -17.11 3.70
N ALA A 114 2.84 -16.94 3.12
CA ALA A 114 3.12 -16.08 1.95
C ALA A 114 3.10 -16.82 0.61
N GLN A 115 3.00 -18.14 0.62
CA GLN A 115 2.89 -19.04 -0.54
C GLN A 115 3.93 -18.84 -1.65
N ASN A 116 5.19 -18.69 -1.25
CA ASN A 116 6.37 -18.38 -2.04
C ASN A 116 6.34 -17.00 -2.68
N GLU A 117 5.45 -16.12 -2.27
CA GLU A 117 5.43 -14.73 -2.75
C GLU A 117 6.34 -13.84 -1.89
N GLY A 118 7.01 -14.36 -0.86
CA GLY A 118 7.95 -13.61 -0.01
C GLY A 118 9.29 -13.30 -0.70
N GLU A 119 9.26 -12.66 -1.88
CA GLU A 119 10.42 -12.41 -2.74
C GLU A 119 11.61 -11.82 -1.98
N PHE A 120 11.37 -10.87 -1.07
CA PHE A 120 12.40 -10.12 -0.31
C PHE A 120 12.65 -10.65 1.11
N TYR A 121 12.11 -11.82 1.47
CA TYR A 121 12.28 -12.39 2.81
C TYR A 121 13.72 -12.86 3.07
N ASP A 122 14.40 -13.41 2.07
CA ASP A 122 15.73 -14.02 2.20
C ASP A 122 16.79 -13.44 1.24
N LEU A 123 16.51 -12.29 0.61
CA LEU A 123 17.47 -11.69 -0.32
C LEU A 123 18.63 -11.05 0.44
N SER A 124 19.82 -11.13 -0.14
CA SER A 124 20.94 -10.31 0.28
C SER A 124 20.69 -8.84 -0.07
N TYR A 125 21.38 -7.94 0.62
CA TYR A 125 21.35 -6.51 0.32
C TYR A 125 21.59 -6.21 -1.18
N GLU A 126 22.62 -6.79 -1.78
CA GLU A 126 22.98 -6.52 -3.18
C GLU A 126 21.87 -6.91 -4.16
N GLU A 127 21.27 -8.09 -3.97
CA GLU A 127 20.20 -8.57 -4.84
C GLU A 127 18.91 -7.79 -4.62
N ALA A 128 18.56 -7.48 -3.37
CA ALA A 128 17.41 -6.62 -3.06
C ALA A 128 17.59 -5.23 -3.70
N ARG A 129 18.77 -4.62 -3.55
CA ARG A 129 19.09 -3.31 -4.12
C ARG A 129 19.01 -3.33 -5.64
N ARG A 130 19.59 -4.34 -6.28
CA ARG A 130 19.54 -4.51 -7.75
C ARG A 130 18.10 -4.53 -8.25
N ARG A 131 17.22 -5.33 -7.64
CA ARG A 131 15.80 -5.44 -8.03
C ARG A 131 15.02 -4.16 -7.78
N ILE A 132 15.19 -3.54 -6.61
CA ILE A 132 14.47 -2.29 -6.27
C ILE A 132 14.90 -1.15 -7.20
N VAL A 133 16.20 -1.03 -7.47
CA VAL A 133 16.73 -0.01 -8.39
C VAL A 133 16.22 -0.25 -9.81
N ALA A 134 16.25 -1.49 -10.30
CA ALA A 134 15.74 -1.84 -11.62
C ALA A 134 14.25 -1.48 -11.76
N ALA A 135 13.41 -1.91 -10.81
CA ALA A 135 11.98 -1.56 -10.80
C ALA A 135 11.77 -0.04 -10.78
N ARG A 136 12.48 0.69 -9.91
CA ARG A 136 12.38 2.14 -9.82
C ARG A 136 12.73 2.82 -11.14
N ASP A 137 13.83 2.39 -11.77
CA ASP A 137 14.34 3.01 -12.98
C ASP A 137 13.42 2.70 -14.18
N GLU A 138 12.85 1.49 -14.25
CA GLU A 138 11.81 1.14 -15.24
C GLU A 138 10.57 2.02 -15.12
N PHE A 139 10.04 2.20 -13.91
CA PHE A 139 8.87 3.05 -13.68
C PHE A 139 9.15 4.51 -14.03
N ARG A 140 10.33 5.02 -13.63
CA ARG A 140 10.75 6.39 -13.95
C ARG A 140 10.96 6.59 -15.46
N ALA A 141 11.51 5.60 -16.16
CA ALA A 141 11.63 5.65 -17.61
C ALA A 141 10.25 5.72 -18.29
N GLN A 142 9.22 5.16 -17.65
CA GLN A 142 7.83 5.32 -18.06
C GLN A 142 7.15 6.56 -17.47
N GLY A 143 7.88 7.54 -16.94
CA GLY A 143 7.30 8.80 -16.44
C GLY A 143 6.46 8.68 -15.17
N LEU A 144 6.43 7.51 -14.53
CA LEU A 144 5.79 7.28 -13.25
C LEU A 144 6.71 7.72 -12.10
N LYS A 145 6.15 8.01 -10.93
CA LYS A 145 6.89 8.57 -9.78
C LYS A 145 6.77 7.66 -8.54
N PRO A 146 7.21 6.39 -8.59
CA PRO A 146 7.12 5.52 -7.43
C PRO A 146 7.96 6.04 -6.27
N ARG A 147 7.30 6.38 -5.17
CA ARG A 147 7.96 6.80 -3.93
C ARG A 147 7.97 5.71 -2.87
N GLY A 148 7.02 4.79 -2.92
CA GLY A 148 6.94 3.66 -2.00
C GLY A 148 7.48 2.37 -2.60
N PHE A 149 7.97 1.51 -1.71
CA PHE A 149 8.27 0.12 -2.01
C PHE A 149 7.64 -0.79 -0.96
N VAL A 150 6.79 -1.72 -1.38
CA VAL A 150 6.17 -2.71 -0.49
C VAL A 150 6.63 -4.09 -0.93
N ALA A 151 7.27 -4.84 -0.05
CA ALA A 151 7.63 -6.21 -0.37
C ALA A 151 6.37 -7.08 -0.54
N PRO A 152 6.34 -7.96 -1.56
CA PRO A 152 5.39 -9.06 -1.65
C PRO A 152 5.21 -9.80 -0.32
N ALA A 153 3.95 -10.16 -0.01
CA ALA A 153 3.52 -10.72 1.27
C ALA A 153 3.90 -9.90 2.53
N TRP A 154 4.25 -8.61 2.38
CA TRP A 154 4.74 -7.74 3.46
C TRP A 154 6.00 -8.26 4.18
N LEU A 155 6.75 -9.13 3.51
CA LEU A 155 7.95 -9.77 4.04
C LEU A 155 9.20 -9.08 3.50
N LEU A 156 9.67 -8.10 4.26
CA LEU A 156 10.91 -7.37 4.01
C LEU A 156 11.91 -7.67 5.12
N ASN A 157 13.07 -8.24 4.80
CA ASN A 157 14.14 -8.41 5.79
C ASN A 157 14.92 -7.09 6.00
N GLU A 158 15.84 -7.06 6.97
CA GLU A 158 16.60 -5.85 7.33
C GLU A 158 17.51 -5.38 6.19
N ASP A 159 18.16 -6.31 5.49
CA ASP A 159 19.01 -6.00 4.35
C ASP A 159 18.23 -5.37 3.18
N ALA A 160 17.04 -5.90 2.89
CA ALA A 160 16.15 -5.39 1.86
C ALA A 160 15.50 -4.04 2.26
N GLU A 161 15.23 -3.82 3.55
CA GLU A 161 14.77 -2.52 4.04
C GLU A 161 15.85 -1.45 3.87
N ARG A 162 17.10 -1.76 4.23
CA ARG A 162 18.26 -0.90 3.99
C ARG A 162 18.46 -0.64 2.49
N ALA A 163 18.37 -1.68 1.67
CA ALA A 163 18.45 -1.56 0.22
C ALA A 163 17.35 -0.65 -0.36
N ALA A 164 16.12 -0.71 0.16
CA ALA A 164 15.03 0.18 -0.25
C ALA A 164 15.33 1.65 0.08
N GLY A 165 15.85 1.92 1.29
CA GLY A 165 16.31 3.26 1.68
C GLY A 165 17.41 3.79 0.75
N ASP A 166 18.44 2.99 0.49
CA ASP A 166 19.55 3.35 -0.40
C ASP A 166 19.12 3.50 -1.87
N ALA A 167 18.05 2.81 -2.27
CA ALA A 167 17.39 2.99 -3.56
C ALA A 167 16.47 4.22 -3.61
N GLN A 168 16.50 5.08 -2.59
CA GLN A 168 15.71 6.32 -2.47
C GLN A 168 14.19 6.10 -2.40
N MET A 169 13.75 4.93 -1.93
CA MET A 169 12.36 4.73 -1.56
C MET A 169 12.07 5.54 -0.29
N GLN A 170 10.91 6.17 -0.25
CA GLN A 170 10.53 7.04 0.86
C GLN A 170 9.91 6.27 2.02
N TYR A 171 9.29 5.14 1.73
CA TYR A 171 8.61 4.34 2.72
C TYR A 171 8.45 2.89 2.30
N THR A 172 8.15 2.04 3.29
CA THR A 172 7.66 0.69 3.08
C THR A 172 6.50 0.38 4.02
N THR A 173 5.78 -0.71 3.77
CA THR A 173 4.70 -1.16 4.64
C THR A 173 4.85 -2.63 5.00
N ARG A 174 4.52 -2.93 6.25
CA ARG A 174 4.37 -4.29 6.76
C ARG A 174 2.91 -4.49 7.13
N LEU A 175 2.52 -5.72 7.51
CA LEU A 175 1.16 -6.00 7.98
C LEU A 175 0.74 -5.19 9.20
N ARG A 176 1.70 -4.82 10.06
CA ARG A 176 1.44 -4.13 11.34
C ARG A 176 1.93 -2.70 11.38
N THR A 177 2.74 -2.28 10.41
CA THR A 177 3.41 -0.97 10.46
C THR A 177 3.50 -0.33 9.09
N VAL A 178 3.59 1.00 9.10
CA VAL A 178 4.09 1.81 7.99
C VAL A 178 5.44 2.38 8.43
N CYS A 179 6.47 2.22 7.62
CA CYS A 179 7.82 2.66 7.96
C CYS A 179 8.26 3.78 7.02
N ASP A 180 8.58 4.94 7.58
CA ASP A 180 9.21 6.04 6.85
C ASP A 180 10.72 5.77 6.73
N LEU A 181 11.17 5.46 5.53
CA LEU A 181 12.57 5.13 5.25
C LEU A 181 13.49 6.35 5.23
N ARG A 182 12.94 7.58 5.15
CA ARG A 182 13.73 8.80 5.21
C ARG A 182 14.06 9.20 6.64
N SER A 183 13.07 9.12 7.52
CA SER A 183 13.24 9.56 8.91
C SER A 183 13.53 8.41 9.89
N GLY A 184 13.37 7.15 9.45
CA GLY A 184 13.43 5.97 10.31
C GLY A 184 12.21 5.80 11.24
N ASN A 185 11.15 6.60 11.06
CA ASN A 185 9.96 6.50 11.92
C ASN A 185 9.13 5.26 11.56
N VAL A 186 8.69 4.54 12.59
CA VAL A 186 7.79 3.39 12.44
C VAL A 186 6.45 3.70 13.07
N PHE A 187 5.39 3.62 12.28
CA PHE A 187 4.03 3.89 12.70
C PHE A 187 3.25 2.57 12.86
N PRO A 188 2.74 2.25 14.06
CA PRO A 188 1.82 1.13 14.25
C PRO A 188 0.53 1.38 13.47
N ALA A 189 0.29 0.58 12.45
CA ALA A 189 -0.88 0.69 11.58
C ALA A 189 -1.13 -0.68 10.93
N ARG A 190 -2.04 -1.46 11.52
CA ARG A 190 -2.32 -2.82 11.05
C ARG A 190 -3.24 -2.80 9.84
N ALA A 191 -2.90 -3.58 8.81
CA ALA A 191 -3.72 -3.75 7.61
C ALA A 191 -4.78 -4.83 7.81
N LEU A 192 -5.98 -4.56 7.28
CA LEU A 192 -6.98 -5.57 6.98
C LEU A 192 -6.62 -6.24 5.66
N VAL A 193 -6.45 -7.56 5.69
CA VAL A 193 -5.99 -8.36 4.55
C VAL A 193 -6.83 -9.62 4.48
N TYR A 194 -7.20 -10.02 3.26
CA TYR A 194 -8.01 -11.19 3.03
C TYR A 194 -7.18 -12.38 2.52
N SER A 195 -7.59 -13.58 2.92
CA SER A 195 -6.98 -14.82 2.46
C SER A 195 -8.05 -15.67 1.77
N VAL A 196 -8.02 -15.70 0.45
CA VAL A 196 -9.13 -16.27 -0.34
C VAL A 196 -8.93 -17.66 -0.93
N ARG A 197 -7.72 -18.22 -0.74
CA ARG A 197 -7.25 -19.48 -1.37
C ARG A 197 -8.12 -20.72 -1.14
N ASN A 198 -8.86 -20.82 -0.02
CA ASN A 198 -9.81 -21.91 0.21
C ASN A 198 -11.00 -21.47 1.08
N SER A 199 -12.08 -22.25 1.04
CA SER A 199 -13.37 -21.86 1.63
C SER A 199 -13.32 -21.63 3.15
N TRP A 200 -12.56 -22.44 3.89
CA TRP A 200 -12.44 -22.26 5.34
C TRP A 200 -11.58 -21.03 5.68
N ARG A 201 -10.48 -20.77 4.95
CA ARG A 201 -9.67 -19.55 5.12
C ARG A 201 -10.48 -18.29 4.82
N ARG A 202 -11.38 -18.33 3.82
CA ARG A 202 -12.32 -17.22 3.57
C ARG A 202 -13.23 -16.96 4.76
N CYS A 203 -13.79 -18.00 5.37
CA CYS A 203 -14.62 -17.85 6.57
C CYS A 203 -13.83 -17.26 7.74
N VAL A 204 -12.68 -17.84 8.06
CA VAL A 204 -11.79 -17.37 9.14
C VAL A 204 -11.36 -15.92 8.89
N SER A 205 -10.89 -15.60 7.68
CA SER A 205 -10.45 -14.26 7.31
C SER A 205 -11.57 -13.22 7.48
N ARG A 206 -12.81 -13.54 7.11
CA ARG A 206 -13.96 -12.64 7.33
C ARG A 206 -14.23 -12.37 8.80
N THR A 207 -14.22 -13.42 9.63
CA THR A 207 -14.44 -13.27 11.07
C THR A 207 -13.30 -12.48 11.73
N CYS A 208 -12.05 -12.81 11.40
CA CYS A 208 -10.87 -12.11 11.89
C CYS A 208 -10.87 -10.62 11.48
N ASN A 209 -11.16 -10.30 10.22
CA ASN A 209 -11.19 -8.91 9.75
C ASN A 209 -12.36 -8.12 10.36
N ALA A 210 -13.53 -8.74 10.59
CA ALA A 210 -14.62 -8.07 11.30
C ALA A 210 -14.23 -7.67 12.72
N THR A 211 -13.58 -8.58 13.45
CA THR A 211 -13.11 -8.32 14.81
C THR A 211 -11.97 -7.31 14.82
N LEU A 212 -11.00 -7.46 13.92
CA LEU A 212 -9.87 -6.54 13.82
C LEU A 212 -10.32 -5.13 13.44
N PHE A 213 -11.26 -4.98 12.51
CA PHE A 213 -11.82 -3.67 12.16
C PHE A 213 -12.42 -2.94 13.35
N ARG A 214 -13.16 -3.64 14.23
CA ARG A 214 -13.69 -3.02 15.47
C ARG A 214 -12.58 -2.48 16.38
N PHE A 215 -11.45 -3.18 16.47
CA PHE A 215 -10.30 -2.74 17.26
C PHE A 215 -9.50 -1.61 16.61
N LEU A 216 -9.54 -1.51 15.28
CA LEU A 216 -8.85 -0.45 14.53
C LEU A 216 -9.71 0.80 14.32
N LYS A 217 -11.01 0.74 14.64
CA LYS A 217 -11.89 1.91 14.58
C LYS A 217 -11.40 2.99 15.56
N GLY A 218 -11.23 4.21 15.06
CA GLY A 218 -10.69 5.34 15.81
C GLY A 218 -9.16 5.48 15.78
N THR A 219 -8.41 4.58 15.13
CA THR A 219 -6.97 4.80 14.91
C THR A 219 -6.74 5.94 13.92
N SER A 220 -5.58 6.59 14.02
CA SER A 220 -5.18 7.68 13.11
C SER A 220 -5.03 7.24 11.65
N LEU A 221 -4.76 5.94 11.43
CA LEU A 221 -4.68 5.33 10.11
C LEU A 221 -5.36 3.96 10.12
N LEU A 222 -6.36 3.81 9.26
CA LEU A 222 -6.95 2.52 8.88
C LEU A 222 -6.40 2.10 7.52
N ARG A 223 -6.08 0.81 7.36
CA ARG A 223 -5.50 0.26 6.13
C ARG A 223 -6.30 -0.92 5.65
N ILE A 224 -6.75 -0.88 4.40
CA ILE A 224 -7.46 -1.98 3.75
C ILE A 224 -6.69 -2.38 2.50
N SER A 225 -6.18 -3.61 2.48
CA SER A 225 -5.43 -4.16 1.37
C SER A 225 -6.28 -5.15 0.59
N ILE A 226 -6.48 -4.86 -0.69
CA ILE A 226 -7.32 -5.60 -1.62
C ILE A 226 -6.39 -6.28 -2.65
N HIS A 227 -6.66 -7.54 -2.98
CA HIS A 227 -6.01 -8.26 -4.06
C HIS A 227 -7.05 -8.56 -5.14
N PRO A 228 -6.66 -8.68 -6.42
CA PRO A 228 -7.58 -8.99 -7.51
C PRO A 228 -8.49 -10.21 -7.24
N PRO A 229 -7.98 -11.32 -6.65
CA PRO A 229 -8.84 -12.48 -6.32
C PRO A 229 -9.92 -12.20 -5.27
N ASP A 230 -9.80 -11.15 -4.44
CA ASP A 230 -10.80 -10.82 -3.42
C ASP A 230 -12.15 -10.46 -4.06
N TYR A 231 -12.12 -9.79 -5.22
CA TYR A 231 -13.31 -9.39 -5.97
C TYR A 231 -14.11 -10.60 -6.48
N SER A 232 -13.41 -11.69 -6.87
CA SER A 232 -14.02 -12.92 -7.36
C SER A 232 -14.78 -13.70 -6.27
N HIS A 233 -14.75 -13.25 -5.02
CA HIS A 233 -15.45 -13.88 -3.90
C HIS A 233 -16.50 -12.94 -3.29
N PRO A 234 -17.79 -13.09 -3.66
CA PRO A 234 -18.83 -12.12 -3.30
C PRO A 234 -18.95 -11.82 -1.79
N ALA A 235 -18.78 -12.83 -0.94
CA ALA A 235 -18.85 -12.66 0.51
C ALA A 235 -17.65 -11.90 1.12
N ILE A 236 -16.49 -11.94 0.44
CA ILE A 236 -15.28 -11.19 0.79
C ILE A 236 -15.45 -9.76 0.32
N TRP A 237 -15.77 -9.58 -0.97
CA TRP A 237 -16.00 -8.27 -1.56
C TRP A 237 -17.07 -7.47 -0.81
N LYS A 238 -18.22 -8.09 -0.51
CA LYS A 238 -19.28 -7.46 0.28
C LYS A 238 -18.81 -6.99 1.67
N GLN A 239 -17.87 -7.71 2.30
CA GLN A 239 -17.32 -7.27 3.57
C GLN A 239 -16.36 -6.09 3.37
N ILE A 240 -15.44 -6.19 2.40
CA ILE A 240 -14.50 -5.10 2.07
C ILE A 240 -15.27 -3.80 1.82
N THR A 241 -16.27 -3.81 0.94
CA THR A 241 -17.04 -2.62 0.60
C THR A 241 -17.80 -2.07 1.80
N ARG A 242 -18.42 -2.93 2.61
CA ARG A 242 -19.10 -2.52 3.85
C ARG A 242 -18.14 -1.82 4.81
N LEU A 243 -16.93 -2.37 5.01
CA LEU A 243 -15.95 -1.77 5.92
C LEU A 243 -15.45 -0.42 5.40
N ILE A 244 -15.29 -0.29 4.08
CA ILE A 244 -14.95 0.98 3.42
C ILE A 244 -16.07 2.00 3.62
N GLU A 245 -17.31 1.64 3.29
CA GLU A 245 -18.50 2.49 3.43
C GLU A 245 -18.71 2.97 4.89
N GLU A 246 -18.47 2.09 5.88
CA GLU A 246 -18.51 2.49 7.29
C GLU A 246 -17.35 3.45 7.67
N SER A 247 -16.22 3.36 6.98
CA SER A 247 -15.02 4.16 7.31
C SER A 247 -15.05 5.55 6.69
N ILE A 248 -15.50 5.68 5.44
CA ILE A 248 -15.49 6.96 4.72
C ILE A 248 -16.30 8.08 5.41
N GLU A 249 -17.21 7.75 6.33
CA GLU A 249 -17.95 8.73 7.14
C GLU A 249 -17.06 9.46 8.15
N SER A 250 -16.02 8.79 8.65
CA SER A 250 -15.17 9.28 9.76
C SER A 250 -13.68 9.37 9.40
N TYR A 251 -13.30 8.88 8.22
CA TYR A 251 -11.93 8.83 7.74
C TYR A 251 -11.79 9.58 6.42
N THR A 252 -10.68 10.32 6.27
CA THR A 252 -10.31 10.91 4.99
C THR A 252 -9.51 9.90 4.16
N ALA A 253 -9.98 9.57 2.96
CA ALA A 253 -9.23 8.74 2.02
C ALA A 253 -7.96 9.46 1.56
N THR A 254 -6.83 8.74 1.56
CA THR A 254 -5.52 9.27 1.16
C THR A 254 -4.63 8.11 0.67
N THR A 255 -3.44 8.45 0.18
CA THR A 255 -2.40 7.49 -0.22
C THR A 255 -1.35 7.33 0.89
N TYR A 256 -0.50 6.30 0.82
CA TYR A 256 0.58 6.15 1.79
C TYR A 256 1.57 7.31 1.70
N GLN A 257 1.93 7.74 0.49
CA GLN A 257 2.82 8.89 0.28
C GLN A 257 2.31 10.17 0.93
N GLU A 258 1.04 10.52 0.70
CA GLU A 258 0.42 11.71 1.29
C GLU A 258 0.36 11.60 2.81
N TRP A 259 -0.09 10.45 3.33
CA TRP A 259 -0.20 10.24 4.76
C TRP A 259 1.15 10.36 5.48
N ILE A 260 2.22 9.79 4.92
CA ILE A 260 3.57 9.91 5.48
C ILE A 260 4.08 11.35 5.40
N THR A 261 3.79 12.06 4.30
CA THR A 261 4.14 13.48 4.17
C THR A 261 3.47 14.32 5.26
N GLU A 262 2.20 14.06 5.54
CA GLU A 262 1.48 14.67 6.67
C GLU A 262 2.12 14.31 8.02
N GLN A 263 2.55 13.06 8.23
CA GLN A 263 3.22 12.68 9.47
C GLN A 263 4.58 13.37 9.66
N ARG A 264 5.35 13.56 8.58
CA ARG A 264 6.62 14.31 8.61
C ARG A 264 6.36 15.77 8.98
N PHE A 265 5.40 16.41 8.32
CA PHE A 265 5.01 17.80 8.61
C PHE A 265 4.59 17.98 10.08
N ARG A 266 3.73 17.08 10.61
CA ARG A 266 3.32 17.10 12.03
C ARG A 266 4.47 16.92 13.02
N ARG A 267 5.57 16.32 12.58
CA ARG A 267 6.78 16.08 13.38
C ARG A 267 7.88 17.12 13.13
N GLY A 268 7.63 18.13 12.28
CA GLY A 268 8.61 19.16 11.94
C GLY A 268 9.78 18.65 11.07
N ILE A 269 9.54 17.63 10.26
CA ILE A 269 10.51 17.01 9.33
C ILE A 269 10.20 17.42 7.89
#